data_AF-A0A120EVT4-F1
#
_entry.id   AF-A0A120EVT4-F1
#
_cell.length_a   1.000
_cell.length_b   1.000
_cell.length_c   1.000
_cell.angle_alpha   90.00
_cell.angle_beta   90.00
_cell.angle_gamma   90.00
#
_symmetry.space_group_name_H-M   'P 1'
#
loop_
_entity.id
_entity.type
_entity.pdbx_description
1 polymer ?
#
loop_
_entity_poly.entity_id
_entity_poly.type
_entity_poly.pdbx_seq_one_letter_code
_entity_poly.pdbx_strand_id
1 'polypeptide(L)'
;MSESRSAARAACRYRGEGRFRWNLSMPVSVSRPLALLALAAAITLPLPPAAHAAAPAAPTQHVPGVYRQAIGRLRVTALFDGTVPLPRAQLSNLDGDAIARLLDHR
;
A
#
# COMPACT_ATOMS: atom_id res chain seq x y z
N MET A 1 10.33 -47.85 4.94
CA MET A 1 10.09 -46.81 3.92
C MET A 1 9.09 -45.82 4.50
N SER A 2 9.48 -44.59 4.87
CA SER A 2 9.53 -43.41 3.97
C SER A 2 8.10 -43.00 3.56
N GLU A 3 7.59 -41.77 3.73
CA GLU A 3 8.18 -40.50 4.10
C GLU A 3 7.06 -39.45 4.29
N SER A 4 7.23 -38.67 5.34
CA SER A 4 6.88 -37.25 5.52
C SER A 4 6.29 -36.46 4.34
N ARG A 5 5.22 -35.68 4.62
CA ARG A 5 4.98 -34.25 4.28
C ARG A 5 3.46 -33.98 4.32
N SER A 6 2.91 -33.42 5.40
CA SER A 6 3.03 -32.01 5.79
C SER A 6 2.88 -31.04 4.61
N ALA A 7 1.66 -30.55 4.41
CA ALA A 7 1.40 -29.26 3.76
C ALA A 7 0.01 -28.76 4.17
N ALA A 8 -0.15 -28.50 5.47
CA ALA A 8 -1.21 -27.66 5.98
C ALA A 8 -1.06 -26.28 5.33
N ARG A 9 -1.94 -25.96 4.37
CA ARG A 9 -2.02 -24.63 3.75
C ARG A 9 -2.65 -23.66 4.75
N ALA A 10 -1.81 -23.15 5.64
CA ALA A 10 -2.05 -21.91 6.35
C ALA A 10 -1.74 -20.75 5.38
N ALA A 11 -2.78 -20.08 4.87
CA ALA A 11 -2.64 -18.78 4.25
C ALA A 11 -3.61 -17.81 4.94
N CYS A 12 -2.99 -16.94 5.74
CA CYS A 12 -3.50 -15.85 6.55
C CYS A 12 -4.83 -15.24 6.09
N ARG A 13 -5.85 -15.37 6.93
CA ARG A 13 -6.95 -14.41 7.02
C ARG A 13 -6.50 -13.33 8.01
N TYR A 14 -6.04 -12.18 7.51
CA TYR A 14 -5.77 -11.01 8.34
C TYR A 14 -7.12 -10.52 8.89
N ARG A 15 -7.43 -10.90 10.12
CA ARG A 15 -8.56 -10.38 10.89
C ARG A 15 -7.96 -9.52 11.99
N GLY A 16 -8.28 -8.23 11.90
CA GLY A 16 -7.83 -7.19 12.80
C GLY A 16 -8.20 -7.46 14.26
N GLU A 17 -7.56 -6.67 15.11
CA GLU A 17 -7.76 -6.58 16.57
C GLU A 17 -7.11 -7.68 17.41
N GLY A 18 -5.85 -7.97 17.11
CA GLY A 18 -4.90 -8.44 18.13
C GLY A 18 -4.38 -7.25 18.94
N ARG A 19 -5.08 -6.87 20.02
CA ARG A 19 -4.50 -6.04 21.10
C ARG A 19 -3.28 -6.82 21.64
N PHE A 20 -2.08 -6.46 21.20
CA PHE A 20 -0.83 -7.05 21.70
C PHE A 20 -0.59 -6.56 23.12
N ARG A 21 -1.24 -7.21 24.08
CA ARG A 21 -0.97 -7.01 25.50
C ARG A 21 0.24 -7.88 25.83
N TRP A 22 1.43 -7.31 25.72
CA TRP A 22 2.67 -7.90 26.22
C TRP A 22 2.60 -7.98 27.74
N ASN A 23 2.05 -9.06 28.27
CA ASN A 23 2.26 -9.41 29.67
C ASN A 23 3.58 -10.18 29.76
N LEU A 24 4.70 -9.48 29.75
CA LEU A 24 5.94 -10.02 30.34
C LEU A 24 5.90 -9.71 31.83
N SER A 25 5.29 -10.63 32.59
CA SER A 25 5.48 -10.65 34.03
C SER A 25 6.52 -11.71 34.35
N MET A 26 7.77 -11.30 34.56
CA MET A 26 8.71 -12.04 35.40
C MET A 26 9.56 -11.06 36.20
N PRO A 27 9.41 -10.99 37.54
CA PRO A 27 10.45 -10.39 38.38
C PRO A 27 11.60 -11.38 38.44
N VAL A 28 12.51 -11.29 37.48
CA VAL A 28 13.74 -12.05 37.50
C VAL A 28 14.70 -11.34 38.47
N SER A 29 14.80 -11.86 39.69
CA SER A 29 15.87 -11.49 40.64
C SER A 29 17.18 -12.08 40.13
N VAL A 30 17.82 -11.38 39.18
CA VAL A 30 19.15 -11.76 38.70
C VAL A 30 20.16 -11.41 39.77
N SER A 31 20.95 -12.37 40.24
CA SER A 31 22.16 -12.05 40.98
C SER A 31 23.12 -11.27 40.05
N ARG A 32 23.74 -10.20 40.55
CA ARG A 32 24.62 -9.30 39.77
C ARG A 32 25.62 -9.99 38.81
N PRO A 33 26.24 -11.15 39.14
CA PRO A 33 27.17 -11.78 38.19
C PRO A 33 26.46 -12.42 36.98
N LEU A 34 25.24 -12.94 37.16
CA LEU A 34 24.44 -13.52 36.06
C LEU A 34 23.92 -12.45 35.11
N ALA A 35 23.64 -11.24 35.60
CA ALA A 35 23.20 -10.11 34.78
C ALA A 35 24.30 -9.64 33.82
N LEU A 36 25.56 -9.62 34.28
CA LEU A 36 26.71 -9.25 33.46
C LEU A 36 27.01 -10.28 32.36
N LEU A 37 26.88 -11.56 32.67
CA LEU A 37 27.03 -12.65 31.69
C LEU A 37 25.92 -12.62 30.63
N ALA A 38 24.67 -12.34 31.03
CA ALA A 38 23.56 -12.19 30.11
C ALA A 38 23.73 -10.98 29.18
N LEU A 39 24.26 -9.86 29.69
CA LEU A 39 24.55 -8.68 28.89
C LEU A 39 25.70 -8.93 27.91
N ALA A 40 26.77 -9.61 28.35
CA ALA A 40 27.88 -10.00 27.48
C ALA A 40 27.42 -10.95 26.37
N ALA A 41 26.51 -11.89 26.67
CA ALA A 41 25.93 -12.77 25.68
C ALA A 41 24.98 -12.04 24.71
N ALA A 42 24.27 -11.00 25.16
CA ALA A 42 23.38 -10.23 24.28
C ALA A 42 24.13 -9.41 23.21
N ILE A 43 25.36 -8.98 23.50
CA ILE A 43 26.18 -8.19 22.57
C ILE A 43 26.73 -9.05 21.43
N THR A 44 26.89 -10.36 21.64
CA THR A 44 27.40 -11.28 20.61
C THR A 44 26.32 -11.83 19.69
N LEU A 45 25.04 -11.52 19.94
CA LEU A 45 23.98 -11.92 19.03
C LEU A 45 24.00 -11.07 17.75
N PRO A 46 24.07 -11.68 16.55
CA PRO A 46 23.97 -10.95 15.31
C PRO A 46 22.60 -10.30 15.21
N LEU A 47 22.58 -8.98 15.03
CA LEU A 47 21.35 -8.23 14.82
C LEU A 47 20.72 -8.69 13.48
N PRO A 48 19.47 -9.19 13.47
CA PRO A 48 18.85 -9.61 12.23
C PRO A 48 18.78 -8.41 11.27
N PRO A 49 19.05 -8.61 9.97
CA PRO A 49 19.00 -7.54 9.00
C PRO A 49 17.60 -6.94 8.95
N ALA A 50 17.52 -5.61 8.90
CA ALA A 50 16.27 -4.90 8.73
C ALA A 50 15.63 -5.32 7.39
N ALA A 51 14.53 -6.05 7.48
CA ALA A 51 13.73 -6.43 6.32
C ALA A 51 13.04 -5.17 5.77
N HIS A 52 13.58 -4.61 4.69
CA HIS A 52 12.95 -3.53 3.95
C HIS A 52 11.90 -4.14 3.02
N ALA A 53 10.62 -3.93 3.34
CA ALA A 53 9.55 -4.31 2.43
C ALA A 53 9.61 -3.41 1.19
N ALA A 54 10.02 -3.97 0.06
CA ALA A 54 9.95 -3.26 -1.22
C ALA A 54 8.48 -2.91 -1.51
N ALA A 55 8.22 -1.63 -1.79
CA ALA A 55 6.88 -1.19 -2.15
C ALA A 55 6.44 -1.91 -3.45
N PRO A 56 5.18 -2.36 -3.54
CA PRO A 56 4.64 -2.90 -4.78
C PRO A 56 4.85 -1.89 -5.92
N ALA A 57 5.24 -2.38 -7.09
CA ALA A 57 5.39 -1.53 -8.27
C ALA A 57 4.06 -0.82 -8.57
N ALA A 58 4.13 0.45 -8.93
CA ALA A 58 2.95 1.22 -9.30
C ALA A 58 2.28 0.56 -10.52
N PRO A 59 0.94 0.37 -10.50
CA PRO A 59 0.24 -0.16 -11.66
C PRO A 59 0.38 0.81 -12.83
N THR A 60 0.86 0.30 -13.96
CA THR A 60 1.05 1.06 -15.20
C THR A 60 -0.13 0.93 -16.16
N GLN A 61 -1.07 0.04 -15.88
CA GLN A 61 -2.20 -0.27 -16.74
C GLN A 61 -3.40 0.61 -16.42
N HIS A 62 -3.96 1.23 -17.45
CA HIS A 62 -5.20 1.99 -17.34
C HIS A 62 -6.41 1.06 -17.14
N VAL A 63 -7.40 1.52 -16.37
CA VAL A 63 -8.69 0.82 -16.26
C VAL A 63 -9.40 0.77 -17.61
N PRO A 64 -10.32 -0.20 -17.82
CA PRO A 64 -11.13 -0.22 -19.02
C PRO A 64 -11.87 1.10 -19.22
N GLY A 65 -11.80 1.64 -20.43
CA GLY A 65 -12.39 2.93 -20.81
C GLY A 65 -13.91 2.89 -20.96
N VAL A 66 -14.63 2.33 -20.00
CA VAL A 66 -16.09 2.19 -20.04
C VAL A 66 -16.70 2.68 -18.73
N TYR A 67 -17.62 3.63 -18.82
CA TYR A 67 -18.41 4.09 -17.68
C TYR A 67 -19.89 3.78 -17.90
N ARG A 68 -20.56 3.23 -16.87
CA ARG A 68 -21.98 2.86 -16.94
C ARG A 68 -22.79 3.69 -15.95
N GLN A 69 -23.82 4.36 -16.45
CA GLN A 69 -24.72 5.18 -15.64
C GLN A 69 -26.17 4.78 -15.89
N ALA A 70 -26.94 4.65 -14.80
CA ALA A 70 -28.39 4.53 -14.90
C ALA A 70 -29.01 5.93 -14.90
N ILE A 71 -29.88 6.22 -15.88
CA ILE A 71 -30.65 7.46 -15.95
C ILE A 71 -32.11 7.09 -16.11
N GLY A 72 -32.86 7.17 -15.00
CA GLY A 72 -34.23 6.65 -14.93
C GLY A 72 -34.26 5.17 -15.30
N ARG A 73 -34.84 4.85 -16.45
CA ARG A 73 -34.93 3.48 -16.99
C ARG A 73 -33.82 3.12 -17.99
N LEU A 74 -32.97 4.07 -18.36
CA LEU A 74 -31.93 3.88 -19.35
C LEU A 74 -30.62 3.48 -18.68
N ARG A 75 -29.84 2.65 -19.39
CA ARG A 75 -28.45 2.34 -19.04
C ARG A 75 -27.53 2.96 -20.10
N VAL A 76 -26.90 4.06 -19.74
CA VAL A 76 -25.91 4.76 -20.57
C VAL A 76 -24.56 4.09 -20.38
N THR A 77 -23.86 3.85 -21.49
CA THR A 77 -22.49 3.33 -21.50
C THR A 77 -21.62 4.31 -22.26
N ALA A 78 -20.81 5.09 -21.56
CA ALA A 78 -19.81 5.94 -22.17
C ALA A 78 -18.58 5.07 -22.51
N LEU A 79 -18.14 5.13 -23.77
CA LEU A 79 -16.94 4.47 -24.25
C LEU A 79 -15.87 5.53 -24.48
N PHE A 80 -14.69 5.32 -23.91
CA PHE A 80 -13.54 6.18 -24.07
C PHE A 80 -12.76 5.78 -25.33
N ASP A 81 -12.52 6.75 -26.20
CA ASP A 81 -11.85 6.59 -27.52
C ASP A 81 -10.41 7.16 -27.53
N GLY A 82 -9.88 7.54 -26.37
CA GLY A 82 -8.58 8.21 -26.25
C GLY A 82 -8.69 9.72 -26.03
N THR A 83 -7.55 10.40 -26.18
CA THR A 83 -7.40 11.84 -25.94
C THR A 83 -6.55 12.49 -27.02
N VAL A 84 -6.92 13.71 -27.43
CA VAL A 84 -6.12 14.54 -28.34
C VAL A 84 -5.74 15.84 -27.61
N PRO A 85 -4.45 16.22 -27.56
CA PRO A 85 -4.05 17.50 -27.01
C PRO A 85 -4.45 18.63 -27.95
N LEU A 86 -5.35 19.50 -27.50
CA LEU A 86 -5.80 20.66 -28.27
C LEU A 86 -5.08 21.94 -27.78
N PRO A 87 -4.44 22.72 -28.66
CA PRO A 87 -3.78 23.96 -28.29
C PRO A 87 -4.77 25.05 -27.89
N ARG A 88 -4.41 25.89 -26.92
CA ARG A 88 -5.23 27.01 -26.43
C ARG A 88 -5.64 28.00 -27.53
N ALA A 89 -4.81 28.13 -28.58
CA ALA A 89 -5.08 28.99 -29.73
C ALA A 89 -6.29 28.56 -30.58
N GLN A 90 -6.81 27.34 -30.42
CA GLN A 90 -8.03 26.88 -31.09
C GLN A 90 -9.31 27.31 -30.36
N LEU A 91 -9.20 27.86 -29.15
CA LEU A 91 -10.35 28.40 -28.43
C LEU A 91 -10.72 29.76 -29.05
N SER A 92 -11.98 29.90 -29.45
CA SER A 92 -12.49 31.11 -30.07
C SER A 92 -13.49 31.82 -29.15
N ASN A 93 -13.75 33.10 -29.45
CA ASN A 93 -14.68 33.96 -28.70
C ASN A 93 -14.26 34.29 -27.26
N LEU A 94 -12.96 34.17 -26.94
CA LEU A 94 -12.39 34.55 -25.66
C LEU A 94 -11.06 35.27 -25.89
N ASP A 95 -10.81 36.34 -25.14
CA ASP A 95 -9.50 36.98 -25.09
C ASP A 95 -8.49 36.09 -24.35
N GLY A 96 -7.20 36.27 -24.66
CA GLY A 96 -6.11 35.45 -24.10
C GLY A 96 -6.07 35.45 -22.57
N ASP A 97 -6.31 36.60 -21.94
CA ASP A 97 -6.38 36.73 -20.48
C ASP A 97 -7.55 35.94 -19.88
N ALA A 98 -8.69 35.91 -20.56
CA ALA A 98 -9.85 35.14 -20.13
C ALA A 98 -9.57 33.63 -20.22
N ILE A 99 -8.90 33.18 -21.29
CA ILE A 99 -8.48 31.78 -21.46
C ILE A 99 -7.49 31.38 -20.36
N ALA A 100 -6.49 32.21 -20.09
CA ALA A 100 -5.50 31.94 -19.04
C ALA A 100 -6.17 31.82 -17.67
N ARG A 101 -7.03 32.76 -17.30
CA ARG A 101 -7.78 32.73 -16.04
C ARG A 101 -8.62 31.45 -15.88
N LEU A 102 -9.35 31.07 -16.92
CA LEU A 102 -10.26 29.91 -16.88
C LEU A 102 -9.52 28.57 -16.83
N LEU A 103 -8.38 28.44 -17.53
CA LEU A 103 -7.65 27.17 -17.60
C LEU A 103 -6.61 27.01 -16.49
N ASP A 104 -5.96 28.10 -16.09
CA ASP A 104 -4.90 28.05 -15.07
C ASP A 104 -5.45 28.10 -13.64
N HIS A 105 -6.77 28.14 -13.47
CA HIS A 105 -7.47 28.12 -12.17
C HIS A 105 -6.91 29.18 -11.19
N ARG A 106 -6.57 30.37 -11.71
CA ARG A 106 -6.05 31.51 -10.94
C ARG A 106 -6.99 32.69 -10.97
#